data_AF-A0A6C0BPZ8-F1
#
_entry.id   AF-A0A6C0BPZ8-F1
#
_cell.length_a   1.000
_cell.length_b   1.000
_cell.length_c   1.000
_cell.angle_alpha   90.00
_cell.angle_beta   90.00
_cell.angle_gamma   90.00
#
_symmetry.space_group_name_H-M   'P 1'
#
loop_
_entity.id
_entity.type
_entity.pdbx_description
1 polymer ?
#
loop_
_entity_poly.entity_id
_entity_poly.type
_entity_poly.pdbx_seq_one_letter_code
_entity_poly.pdbx_strand_id
1 'polypeptide(L)'
;MDKNDKSIFNYIVEFNVTSKVGEEYLPMIEDIVKMVMLQFFIQLMLFVRNPYEHSVFDSHFLEIIIYLVLALCVYWLLFKRLVKLT
;
A
#
# COMPACT_ATOMS: atom_id res chain seq x y z
N MET A 1 2.78 -36.76 7.18
CA MET A 1 2.82 -35.40 7.73
C MET A 1 3.88 -34.63 6.94
N ASP A 2 3.61 -33.60 6.17
CA ASP A 2 2.39 -32.99 5.67
C ASP A 2 2.84 -32.18 4.43
N LYS A 3 2.43 -32.60 3.22
CA LYS A 3 2.77 -31.89 1.96
C LYS A 3 1.86 -30.66 1.73
N ASN A 4 0.93 -30.39 2.65
CA ASN A 4 -0.08 -29.35 2.52
C ASN A 4 0.44 -27.93 2.83
N ASP A 5 1.51 -27.82 3.63
CA ASP A 5 2.04 -26.52 4.08
C ASP A 5 2.61 -25.67 2.92
N LYS A 6 3.15 -26.30 1.87
CA LYS A 6 3.73 -25.59 0.72
C LYS A 6 2.68 -24.97 -0.22
N SER A 7 1.41 -25.35 -0.09
CA SER A 7 0.33 -24.85 -0.97
C SER A 7 -0.23 -23.51 -0.50
N ILE A 8 -0.28 -23.28 0.81
CA ILE A 8 -0.93 -22.12 1.42
C ILE A 8 -0.11 -20.84 1.20
N PHE A 9 1.23 -20.94 1.23
CA PHE A 9 2.12 -19.81 0.96
C PHE A 9 2.22 -19.41 -0.52
N ASN A 10 1.68 -20.20 -1.47
CA ASN A 10 1.59 -19.77 -2.88
C ASN A 10 0.33 -18.95 -3.19
N TYR A 11 -0.56 -18.76 -2.21
CA TYR A 11 -1.69 -17.82 -2.28
C TYR A 11 -1.37 -16.48 -1.61
N ILE A 12 -0.09 -16.10 -1.51
CA ILE A 12 0.30 -14.74 -1.12
C ILE A 12 -0.08 -13.82 -2.29
N VAL A 13 -1.37 -13.46 -2.31
CA VAL A 13 -1.99 -12.33 -3.02
C VAL A 13 -1.18 -11.85 -4.23
N GLU A 14 -1.24 -12.62 -5.33
CA GLU A 14 -0.86 -12.11 -6.64
C GLU A 14 -1.96 -11.14 -7.06
N PHE A 15 -1.88 -9.88 -6.61
CA PHE A 15 -2.75 -8.80 -7.06
C PHE A 15 -2.38 -8.50 -8.52
N ASN A 16 -2.84 -9.34 -9.45
CA ASN A 16 -2.53 -9.25 -10.87
C ASN A 16 -3.36 -8.12 -11.50
N VAL A 17 -2.97 -6.87 -11.22
CA VAL A 17 -3.51 -5.66 -11.85
C VAL A 17 -2.96 -5.44 -13.27
N THR A 18 -2.01 -6.28 -13.68
CA THR A 18 -1.26 -6.25 -14.95
C THR A 18 -2.16 -6.31 -16.19
N SER A 19 -3.34 -6.93 -16.12
CA SER A 19 -4.21 -7.07 -17.30
C SER A 19 -4.97 -5.79 -17.70
N LYS A 20 -5.11 -4.82 -16.78
CA LYS A 20 -5.86 -3.56 -17.05
C LYS A 20 -5.08 -2.29 -16.78
N VAL A 21 -4.03 -2.37 -15.97
CA VAL A 21 -3.19 -1.24 -15.60
C VAL A 21 -1.89 -1.42 -16.39
N GLY A 22 -1.67 -0.58 -17.41
CA GLY A 22 -0.52 -0.72 -18.30
C GLY A 22 0.80 -0.86 -17.52
N GLU A 23 1.74 -1.65 -18.04
CA GLU A 23 2.98 -2.06 -17.36
C GLU A 23 3.76 -0.90 -16.73
N GLU A 24 3.60 0.31 -17.26
CA GLU A 24 4.17 1.55 -16.74
C GLU A 24 3.73 1.87 -15.30
N TYR A 25 2.51 1.51 -14.90
CA TYR A 25 1.92 1.84 -13.59
C TYR A 25 2.18 0.77 -12.52
N LEU A 26 2.73 -0.40 -12.89
CA LEU A 26 3.16 -1.43 -11.93
C LEU A 26 4.07 -0.87 -10.82
N PRO A 27 5.15 -0.12 -11.11
CA PRO A 27 5.98 0.47 -10.06
C PRO A 27 5.22 1.44 -9.16
N MET A 28 4.23 2.17 -9.68
CA MET A 28 3.39 3.06 -8.87
C MET A 28 2.55 2.29 -7.86
N ILE A 29 1.92 1.19 -8.30
CA ILE A 29 1.09 0.35 -7.42
C ILE A 29 1.96 -0.32 -6.38
N GLU A 30 3.13 -0.82 -6.76
CA GLU A 30 4.07 -1.43 -5.82
C GLU A 30 4.50 -0.44 -4.74
N ASP A 31 4.79 0.81 -5.10
CA ASP A 31 5.13 1.87 -4.15
C ASP A 31 3.94 2.23 -3.24
N ILE A 32 2.72 2.30 -3.77
CA ILE A 32 1.49 2.50 -2.97
C ILE A 32 1.32 1.38 -1.96
N VAL A 33 1.42 0.12 -2.39
CA VAL A 33 1.24 -1.04 -1.51
C VAL A 33 2.30 -1.05 -0.41
N LYS A 34 3.57 -0.77 -0.74
CA LYS A 34 4.65 -0.65 0.26
C LYS A 34 4.37 0.44 1.30
N MET A 35 3.95 1.63 0.85
CA MET A 35 3.69 2.75 1.76
C MET A 35 2.44 2.53 2.61
N VAL A 36 1.38 1.92 2.06
CA VAL A 36 0.17 1.55 2.80
C VAL A 36 0.47 0.47 3.84
N MET A 37 1.28 -0.54 3.49
CA MET A 37 1.74 -1.55 4.45
C MET A 37 2.53 -0.91 5.60
N LEU A 38 3.45 0.01 5.28
CA LEU A 38 4.24 0.72 6.29
C LEU A 38 3.34 1.54 7.22
N GLN A 39 2.38 2.27 6.67
CA GLN A 39 1.39 3.01 7.44
C GLN A 39 0.55 2.10 8.34
N PHE A 40 0.16 0.93 7.85
CA PHE A 40 -0.57 -0.07 8.62
C PHE A 40 0.25 -0.59 9.81
N PHE A 41 1.55 -0.90 9.61
CA PHE A 41 2.44 -1.31 10.69
C PHE A 41 2.66 -0.21 11.73
N ILE A 42 2.80 1.05 11.31
CA ILE A 42 2.92 2.19 12.21
C ILE A 42 1.65 2.33 13.06
N GLN A 43 0.47 2.23 12.43
CA GLN A 43 -0.81 2.30 13.15
C GLN A 43 -0.95 1.15 14.17
N LEU A 44 -0.52 -0.06 13.79
CA LEU A 44 -0.49 -1.22 14.68
C LEU A 44 0.45 -0.97 15.88
N MET A 45 1.64 -0.41 15.64
CA MET A 45 2.59 -0.09 16.71
C MET A 45 2.05 0.99 17.65
N LEU A 46 1.35 2.00 17.12
CA LEU A 46 0.69 3.04 17.93
C LEU A 46 -0.46 2.48 18.76
N PHE A 47 -1.24 1.55 18.20
CA PHE A 47 -2.29 0.83 18.93
C PHE A 47 -1.73 0.01 20.09
N VAL A 48 -0.63 -0.72 19.87
CA VAL A 48 0.05 -1.48 20.94
C VAL A 48 0.59 -0.55 22.02
N ARG A 49 1.10 0.63 21.65
CA ARG A 49 1.64 1.62 22.59
C ARG A 49 0.56 2.23 23.47
N ASN A 50 -0.59 2.60 22.90
CA ASN A 50 -1.65 3.23 23.66
C ASN A 50 -3.05 2.88 23.09
N PRO A 51 -3.66 1.76 23.53
CA PRO A 51 -4.92 1.27 22.96
C PRO A 51 -6.14 2.15 23.30
N TYR A 52 -6.00 3.07 24.26
CA TYR A 52 -7.07 3.97 24.69
C TYR A 52 -7.18 5.25 23.86
N GLU A 53 -6.09 5.69 23.21
CA GLU A 53 -6.07 6.92 22.41
C GLU A 53 -6.05 6.66 20.90
N HIS A 54 -5.55 5.49 20.48
CA HIS A 54 -5.41 5.18 19.07
C HIS A 54 -6.16 3.89 18.77
N SER A 55 -7.37 3.98 18.22
CA SER A 55 -8.05 2.81 17.68
C SER A 55 -7.45 2.43 16.32
N VAL A 56 -7.36 1.12 16.03
CA VAL A 56 -6.75 0.61 14.78
C VAL A 56 -7.48 1.12 13.53
N PHE A 57 -8.78 1.43 13.66
CA PHE A 57 -9.66 1.91 12.60
C PHE A 57 -10.36 3.21 13.00
N ASP A 58 -9.59 4.17 13.50
CA ASP A 58 -10.12 5.51 13.74
C ASP A 58 -10.30 6.28 12.41
N SER A 59 -11.21 7.27 12.39
CA SER A 59 -11.42 8.13 11.20
C SER A 59 -10.13 8.81 10.76
N HIS A 60 -9.26 9.15 11.71
CA HIS A 60 -7.95 9.73 11.46
C HIS A 60 -7.01 8.77 10.70
N PHE A 61 -7.12 7.46 10.89
CA PHE A 61 -6.32 6.47 10.17
C PHE A 61 -6.69 6.42 8.68
N LEU A 62 -8.00 6.40 8.39
CA LEU A 62 -8.51 6.37 7.02
C LEU A 62 -8.15 7.67 6.29
N GLU A 63 -8.25 8.81 6.98
CA GLU A 63 -7.82 10.11 6.46
C GLU A 63 -6.33 10.15 6.10
N ILE A 64 -5.45 9.62 6.96
CA ILE A 64 -4.01 9.52 6.66
C ILE A 64 -3.75 8.62 5.44
N ILE A 65 -4.44 7.48 5.32
CA ILE A 65 -4.28 6.60 4.15
C ILE A 65 -4.69 7.31 2.87
N ILE A 66 -5.81 8.04 2.87
CA ILE A 66 -6.26 8.80 1.70
C ILE A 66 -5.24 9.87 1.33
N TYR A 67 -4.72 10.63 2.30
CA TYR A 67 -3.69 11.64 2.05
C TYR A 67 -2.39 11.04 1.51
N LEU A 68 -1.99 9.88 2.02
CA LEU A 68 -0.79 9.18 1.57
C LEU A 68 -0.93 8.69 0.12
N VAL A 69 -2.08 8.09 -0.23
CA VAL A 69 -2.37 7.65 -1.60
C VAL A 69 -2.45 8.85 -2.55
N LEU A 70 -3.10 9.94 -2.15
CA LEU A 70 -3.14 11.19 -2.93
C LEU A 70 -1.74 11.77 -3.14
N ALA A 71 -0.90 11.82 -2.11
CA ALA A 71 0.48 12.30 -2.22
C ALA A 71 1.30 11.47 -3.20
N LEU A 72 1.18 10.13 -3.16
CA LEU A 72 1.86 9.25 -4.12
C LEU A 72 1.34 9.43 -5.54
N CYS A 73 0.03 9.52 -5.73
CA CYS A 73 -0.58 9.78 -7.03
C CYS A 73 -0.07 11.11 -7.61
N VAL A 74 -0.03 12.18 -6.80
CA VAL A 74 0.49 13.49 -7.23
C VAL A 74 1.98 13.42 -7.55
N TYR A 75 2.78 12.75 -6.73
CA TYR A 75 4.21 12.53 -7.01
C TYR A 75 4.40 11.88 -8.38
N TRP A 76 3.64 10.83 -8.66
CA TRP A 76 3.75 10.09 -9.91
C TRP A 76 3.23 10.88 -11.12
N LEU A 77 2.15 11.65 -10.95
CA LEU A 77 1.59 12.53 -11.98
C LEU A 77 2.54 13.68 -12.32
N LEU A 78 3.19 14.28 -11.31
CA LEU A 78 4.22 15.30 -11.49
C LEU A 78 5.46 14.72 -12.17
N PHE A 79 5.90 13.54 -11.76
CA PHE A 79 7.06 12.87 -12.36
C PHE A 79 6.82 12.55 -13.84
N LYS A 80 5.66 11.97 -14.19
CA LYS A 80 5.26 11.75 -15.59
C LYS A 80 5.17 13.03 -16.40
N ARG A 81 4.72 14.13 -15.79
CA ARG A 81 4.58 15.42 -16.47
C ARG A 81 5.92 16.14 -16.65
N LEU A 82 6.86 15.98 -15.71
CA LEU A 82 8.21 16.54 -15.79
C LEU A 82 9.11 15.76 -16.75
N VAL A 83 8.99 14.42 -16.79
CA VAL A 83 9.82 13.58 -17.67
C VAL A 83 9.40 13.69 -19.14
N LYS A 84 8.15 14.05 -19.45
CA LYS A 84 7.71 14.31 -20.84
C LYS A 84 8.23 15.63 -21.44
N LEU A 85 8.97 16.45 -20.69
CA LEU A 85 9.52 17.73 -21.15
C LEU A 85 10.94 17.64 -21.71
N THR A 86 11.42 16.45 -22.10
CA THR A 86 12.66 16.27 -22.87
C THR A 86 12.42 15.21 -23.93
#